data_AF-A0A8S9YQL7-F1
#
_entry.id   AF-A0A8S9YQL7-F1
#
_cell.length_a   1.000
_cell.length_b   1.000
_cell.length_c   1.000
_cell.angle_alpha   90.00
_cell.angle_beta   90.00
_cell.angle_gamma   90.00
#
_symmetry.space_group_name_H-M   'P 1'
#
loop_
_entity.id
_entity.type
_entity.pdbx_description
1 polymer ?
#
loop_
_entity_poly.entity_id
_entity_poly.type
_entity_poly.pdbx_seq_one_letter_code
_entity_poly.pdbx_strand_id
1 'polypeptide(L)'
;MNADEVPTFQISEPISTGMVEVRNLTIQGLHMARMIRPIQISEQMSGSHPVLRLELWLALEQLNIEGEARLRLKTSKPKPMTVLVRPSNLYVALDLRTLVKSQDDVAPITGPSFMVHSVSFTDWNGIRINGKGFMLKLFRLMGGSNAFAGTIRRCVEKTIYKQINKALDKFPPNMLLTSRLTQGHIESHG
;
A
#
# COMPACT_ATOMS: atom_id res chain seq x y z
N MET A 1 12.45 -12.94 24.77
CA MET A 1 11.49 -12.69 23.68
C MET A 1 11.20 -11.21 23.69
N ASN A 2 11.69 -10.46 22.71
CA ASN A 2 11.39 -9.04 22.59
C ASN A 2 9.93 -8.90 22.16
N ALA A 3 9.22 -7.92 22.73
CA ALA A 3 7.87 -7.56 22.30
C ALA A 3 7.89 -7.37 20.78
N ASP A 4 7.07 -8.14 20.06
CA ASP A 4 6.94 -8.05 18.60
C ASP A 4 6.68 -6.59 18.21
N GLU A 5 7.65 -5.96 17.54
CA GLU A 5 7.46 -4.63 16.98
C GLU A 5 6.32 -4.70 15.97
N VAL A 6 5.21 -4.05 16.29
CA VAL A 6 4.06 -3.93 15.39
C VAL A 6 4.56 -3.31 14.08
N PRO A 7 4.42 -3.98 12.92
CA PRO A 7 4.92 -3.45 11.66
C PRO A 7 4.32 -2.07 11.38
N THR A 8 5.19 -1.07 11.24
CA THR A 8 4.81 0.32 10.96
C THR A 8 5.29 0.74 9.59
N PHE A 9 4.47 1.51 8.88
CA PHE A 9 4.77 1.99 7.54
C PHE A 9 4.79 3.51 7.53
N GLN A 10 5.93 4.10 7.18
CA GLN A 10 6.05 5.55 7.11
C GLN A 10 5.34 6.12 5.87
N ILE A 11 4.59 7.20 6.08
CA ILE A 11 4.12 8.08 5.02
C ILE A 11 5.20 9.14 4.82
N SER A 12 5.89 9.08 3.69
CA SER A 12 7.08 9.90 3.42
C SER A 12 6.77 11.40 3.28
N GLU A 13 5.58 11.73 2.78
CA GLU A 13 5.20 13.11 2.46
C GLU A 13 4.35 13.71 3.59
N PRO A 14 4.65 14.94 4.04
CA PRO A 14 3.79 15.64 4.98
C PRO A 14 2.45 15.98 4.33
N ILE A 15 1.38 15.88 5.11
CA ILE A 15 0.02 16.22 4.68
C ILE A 15 -0.27 17.65 5.08
N SER A 16 -0.49 18.52 4.11
CA SER A 16 -0.91 19.91 4.34
C SER A 16 -2.38 20.09 3.98
N THR A 17 -3.16 20.65 4.89
CA THR A 17 -4.55 21.04 4.63
C THR A 17 -4.84 22.40 5.28
N GLY A 18 -5.15 23.39 4.44
CA GLY A 18 -5.27 24.79 4.87
C GLY A 18 -4.02 25.26 5.63
N MET A 19 -4.22 25.72 6.86
CA MET A 19 -3.16 26.20 7.75
C MET A 19 -2.52 25.09 8.59
N VAL A 20 -2.95 23.84 8.46
CA VAL A 20 -2.46 22.71 9.24
C VAL A 20 -1.48 21.88 8.40
N GLU A 21 -0.37 21.51 9.01
CA GLU A 21 0.57 20.55 8.47
C GLU A 21 0.70 19.38 9.43
N VAL A 22 0.66 18.17 8.87
CA VAL A 22 0.84 16.91 9.56
C VAL A 22 2.05 16.21 8.98
N ARG A 23 2.94 15.73 9.83
CA ARG A 23 4.23 15.13 9.44
C ARG A 23 4.59 13.95 10.33
N ASN A 24 5.68 13.27 10.00
CA ASN A 24 6.18 12.10 10.73
C ASN A 24 5.09 11.04 10.89
N LEU A 25 4.34 10.82 9.81
CA LEU A 25 3.16 9.98 9.82
C LEU A 25 3.56 8.51 9.70
N THR A 26 3.03 7.67 10.58
CA THR A 26 3.21 6.22 10.57
C THR A 26 1.86 5.53 10.52
N ILE A 27 1.74 4.50 9.69
CA ILE A 27 0.56 3.65 9.56
C ILE A 27 0.83 2.35 10.32
N GLN A 28 -0.12 1.96 11.18
CA GLN A 28 -0.12 0.71 11.92
C GLN A 28 -1.40 -0.08 11.61
N GLY A 29 -1.31 -1.41 11.69
CA GLY A 29 -2.46 -2.32 11.53
C GLY A 29 -2.64 -2.91 10.13
N LEU A 30 -1.83 -2.52 9.14
CA LEU A 30 -1.89 -3.13 7.79
C LEU A 30 -1.58 -4.64 7.80
N HIS A 31 -0.77 -5.11 8.74
CA HIS A 31 -0.46 -6.53 8.92
C HIS A 31 -1.67 -7.36 9.40
N MET A 32 -2.73 -6.71 9.90
CA MET A 32 -3.98 -7.35 10.33
C MET A 32 -5.00 -7.48 9.18
N ALA A 33 -4.63 -7.09 7.96
CA ALA A 33 -5.50 -7.17 6.79
C ALA A 33 -5.92 -8.62 6.52
N ARG A 34 -7.19 -8.82 6.18
CA ARG A 34 -7.76 -10.16 5.96
C ARG A 34 -8.37 -10.26 4.59
N MET A 35 -8.12 -11.34 3.88
CA MET A 35 -8.86 -11.68 2.67
C MET A 35 -10.34 -11.84 2.98
N ILE A 36 -11.20 -11.11 2.28
CA ILE A 36 -12.67 -11.21 2.40
C ILE A 36 -13.34 -11.89 1.21
N ARG A 37 -12.56 -12.14 0.14
CA ARG A 37 -13.01 -12.87 -1.05
C ARG A 37 -11.86 -13.75 -1.54
N PRO A 38 -12.15 -14.86 -2.26
CA PRO A 38 -11.13 -15.59 -2.99
C PRO A 38 -10.37 -14.67 -3.96
N ILE A 39 -9.08 -14.95 -4.18
CA ILE A 39 -8.29 -14.25 -5.19
C ILE A 39 -8.95 -14.49 -6.54
N GLN A 40 -9.29 -13.42 -7.25
CA GLN A 40 -9.76 -13.53 -8.62
C GLN A 40 -8.57 -13.40 -9.57
N ILE A 41 -8.54 -14.29 -10.56
CA ILE A 41 -7.49 -14.34 -11.57
C ILE A 41 -8.19 -14.22 -12.91
N SER A 42 -7.79 -13.22 -13.70
CA SER A 42 -8.33 -13.02 -15.05
C SER A 42 -7.23 -12.62 -16.02
N GLU A 43 -7.41 -12.98 -17.29
CA GLU A 43 -6.58 -12.42 -18.37
C GLU A 43 -7.14 -11.06 -18.78
N GLN A 44 -6.27 -10.05 -18.88
CA GLN A 44 -6.62 -8.67 -19.20
C GLN A 44 -5.66 -8.12 -20.25
N MET A 45 -6.09 -7.09 -20.97
CA MET A 45 -5.20 -6.35 -21.87
C MET A 45 -4.64 -5.12 -21.14
N SER A 46 -3.32 -5.00 -21.05
CA SER A 46 -2.63 -3.80 -20.57
C SER A 46 -1.95 -3.11 -21.75
N GLY A 47 -2.70 -2.27 -22.46
CA GLY A 47 -2.29 -1.77 -23.78
C GLY A 47 -2.36 -2.91 -24.81
N SER A 48 -1.27 -3.16 -25.53
CA SER A 48 -1.22 -4.21 -26.57
C SER A 48 -0.77 -5.58 -26.06
N HIS A 49 -0.50 -5.73 -24.76
CA HIS A 49 0.02 -6.99 -24.19
C HIS A 49 -1.00 -7.65 -23.25
N PRO A 50 -1.20 -8.97 -23.37
CA PRO A 50 -1.99 -9.71 -22.38
C PRO A 50 -1.23 -9.76 -21.05
N VAL A 51 -1.97 -9.62 -19.95
CA VAL A 51 -1.48 -9.70 -18.58
C VAL A 51 -2.42 -10.59 -17.77
N LEU A 52 -1.86 -11.36 -16.83
CA LEU A 52 -2.66 -12.06 -15.84
C LEU A 52 -2.89 -11.13 -14.66
N ARG A 53 -4.13 -10.70 -14.44
CA ARG A 53 -4.52 -9.85 -13.33
C ARG A 53 -4.94 -10.69 -12.13
N LEU A 54 -4.32 -10.45 -10.99
CA LEU A 54 -4.71 -10.96 -9.69
C LEU A 54 -5.40 -9.86 -8.89
N GLU A 55 -6.62 -10.12 -8.44
CA GLU A 55 -7.43 -9.17 -7.70
C GLU A 55 -7.70 -9.69 -6.29
N LEU A 56 -7.43 -8.83 -5.30
CA LEU A 56 -7.56 -9.14 -3.88
C LEU A 56 -8.48 -8.11 -3.21
N TRP A 57 -9.35 -8.60 -2.34
CA TRP A 57 -10.20 -7.78 -1.48
C TRP A 57 -9.85 -8.07 -0.03
N LEU A 58 -9.46 -7.02 0.68
CA LEU A 58 -8.93 -7.08 2.03
C LEU A 58 -9.78 -6.25 2.99
N ALA A 59 -10.21 -6.82 4.11
CA ALA A 59 -10.77 -6.06 5.22
C ALA A 59 -9.65 -5.53 6.11
N LEU A 60 -9.73 -4.24 6.42
CA LEU A 60 -8.88 -3.54 7.38
C LEU A 60 -9.75 -3.12 8.57
N GLU A 61 -9.75 -3.90 9.64
CA GLU A 61 -10.58 -3.61 10.81
C GLU A 61 -10.00 -2.52 11.70
N GLN A 62 -8.67 -2.47 11.81
CA GLN A 62 -7.99 -1.51 12.65
C GLN A 62 -6.80 -0.94 11.88
N LEU A 63 -6.92 0.34 11.53
CA LEU A 63 -5.84 1.08 10.90
C LEU A 63 -5.64 2.38 11.68
N ASN A 64 -4.49 2.50 12.33
CA ASN A 64 -4.11 3.67 13.12
C ASN A 64 -3.04 4.44 12.38
N ILE A 65 -3.16 5.76 12.39
CA ILE A 65 -2.17 6.67 11.84
C ILE A 65 -1.71 7.60 12.95
N GLU A 66 -0.43 7.56 13.26
CA GLU A 66 0.19 8.41 14.27
C GLU A 66 1.10 9.43 13.60
N GLY A 67 1.27 10.59 14.21
CA GLY A 67 2.24 11.57 13.76
C GLY A 67 2.13 12.88 14.52
N GLU A 68 2.63 13.96 13.92
CA GLU A 68 2.64 15.29 14.53
C GLU A 68 1.87 16.28 13.69
N ALA A 69 1.03 17.09 14.32
CA ALA A 69 0.30 18.18 13.68
C ALA A 69 0.76 19.54 14.21
N ARG A 70 0.87 20.54 13.32
CA ARG A 70 1.19 21.93 13.65
C ARG A 70 0.47 22.92 12.75
N LEU A 71 0.44 24.19 13.16
CA LEU A 71 0.03 25.30 12.29
C LEU A 71 1.22 25.76 11.44
N ARG A 72 1.02 25.92 10.13
CA ARG A 72 2.06 26.33 9.16
C ARG A 72 2.55 27.75 9.39
N LEU A 73 1.65 28.67 9.76
CA LEU A 73 1.92 30.11 9.87
C LEU A 73 2.37 30.56 11.27
N LYS A 74 2.43 29.65 12.24
CA LYS A 74 2.93 29.96 13.58
C LYS A 74 4.14 29.08 13.87
N THR A 75 5.08 29.58 14.66
CA THR A 75 6.12 28.79 15.34
C THR A 75 5.52 27.88 16.43
N SER A 76 4.34 27.32 16.18
CA SER A 76 3.68 26.37 17.05
C SER A 76 4.51 25.10 17.11
N LYS A 77 4.83 24.67 18.33
CA LYS A 77 5.46 23.36 18.55
C LYS A 77 4.51 22.27 18.00
N PRO A 78 5.01 21.32 17.20
CA PRO A 78 4.23 20.18 16.76
C PRO A 78 3.63 19.45 17.95
N LYS A 79 2.40 18.95 17.77
CA LYS A 79 1.67 18.19 18.79
C LYS A 79 1.37 16.80 18.26
N PRO A 80 1.49 15.76 19.10
CA PRO A 80 1.16 14.40 18.70
C PRO A 80 -0.32 14.32 18.31
N MET A 81 -0.59 13.52 17.29
CA MET A 81 -1.91 13.25 16.76
C MET A 81 -2.05 11.75 16.49
N THR A 82 -3.19 11.20 16.88
CA THR A 82 -3.60 9.84 16.49
C THR A 82 -4.90 9.93 15.72
N VAL A 83 -4.90 9.34 14.53
CA VAL A 83 -6.05 9.20 13.64
C VAL A 83 -6.40 7.72 13.55
N LEU A 84 -7.60 7.39 14.00
CA LEU A 84 -8.20 6.06 13.85
C LEU A 84 -9.00 6.05 12.55
N VAL A 85 -8.63 5.20 11.61
CA VAL A 85 -9.43 4.95 10.42
C VAL A 85 -10.50 3.91 10.78
N ARG A 86 -11.76 4.19 10.46
CA ARG A 86 -12.84 3.23 10.72
C ARG A 86 -12.64 1.97 9.85
N PRO A 87 -13.16 0.80 10.26
CA PRO A 87 -13.08 -0.42 9.46
C PRO A 87 -13.44 -0.14 8.01
N SER A 88 -12.57 -0.55 7.09
CA SER A 88 -12.70 -0.26 5.67
C SER A 88 -12.15 -1.42 4.83
N ASN A 89 -12.62 -1.53 3.59
CA ASN A 89 -12.24 -2.57 2.65
C ASN A 89 -11.32 -2.02 1.56
N LEU A 90 -10.20 -2.68 1.35
CA LEU A 90 -9.19 -2.35 0.36
C LEU A 90 -9.23 -3.34 -0.80
N TYR A 91 -9.18 -2.82 -2.02
CA TYR A 91 -8.97 -3.57 -3.24
C TYR A 91 -7.53 -3.38 -3.72
N VAL A 92 -6.90 -4.47 -4.12
CA VAL A 92 -5.56 -4.51 -4.69
C VAL A 92 -5.60 -5.31 -5.97
N ALA A 93 -5.11 -4.73 -7.07
CA ALA A 93 -4.93 -5.42 -8.34
C ALA A 93 -3.44 -5.48 -8.69
N LEU A 94 -2.97 -6.67 -9.05
CA LEU A 94 -1.60 -6.94 -9.48
C LEU A 94 -1.64 -7.50 -10.90
N ASP A 95 -0.85 -6.93 -11.81
CA ASP A 95 -0.67 -7.45 -13.16
C ASP A 95 0.64 -8.25 -13.22
N LEU A 96 0.53 -9.52 -13.59
CA LEU A 96 1.67 -10.34 -13.99
C LEU A 96 1.87 -10.18 -15.50
N ARG A 97 2.98 -9.55 -15.88
CA ARG A 97 3.40 -9.41 -17.27
C ARG A 97 4.36 -10.54 -17.62
N THR A 98 4.02 -11.33 -18.63
CA THR A 98 4.98 -12.20 -19.32
C THR A 98 5.61 -11.38 -20.44
N LEU A 99 6.88 -11.02 -20.30
CA LEU A 99 7.63 -10.39 -21.38
C LEU A 99 7.81 -11.41 -22.50
N VAL A 100 7.09 -11.23 -23.61
CA VAL A 100 7.35 -11.94 -24.85
C VAL A 100 8.63 -11.34 -25.43
N LYS A 101 9.65 -12.18 -25.67
CA LYS A 101 10.90 -11.79 -26.33
C LYS A 101 10.60 -10.97 -27.58
N SER A 102 11.16 -9.76 -27.68
CA SER A 102 11.45 -9.19 -29.00
C SER A 102 12.42 -10.15 -29.70
N GLN A 103 12.10 -10.53 -30.92
CA GLN A 103 12.92 -11.46 -31.70
C GLN A 103 14.22 -10.79 -32.18
N ASP A 104 14.29 -9.45 -32.14
CA ASP A 104 15.45 -8.65 -32.47
C ASP A 104 15.65 -7.59 -31.39
N ASP A 105 16.59 -7.83 -30.47
CA ASP A 105 17.49 -6.87 -29.84
C ASP A 105 18.05 -7.44 -28.54
N VAL A 106 19.32 -7.13 -28.30
CA VAL A 106 20.16 -7.57 -27.16
C VAL A 106 19.72 -6.88 -25.87
N ALA A 107 18.45 -7.02 -25.49
CA ALA A 107 17.94 -6.64 -24.18
C ALA A 107 17.87 -7.90 -23.29
N PRO A 108 18.30 -7.82 -22.01
CA PRO A 108 18.23 -8.96 -21.12
C PRO A 108 16.77 -9.42 -21.00
N ILE A 109 16.57 -10.73 -21.14
CA ILE A 109 15.30 -11.41 -20.89
C ILE A 109 14.96 -11.15 -19.43
N THR A 110 14.22 -10.07 -19.17
CA THR A 110 13.59 -9.86 -17.88
C THR A 110 12.45 -10.86 -17.84
N GLY A 111 12.45 -11.73 -16.82
CA GLY A 111 11.46 -12.80 -16.68
C GLY A 111 10.06 -12.25 -16.49
N PRO A 112 9.12 -13.02 -15.91
CA PRO A 112 7.84 -12.46 -15.51
C PRO A 112 8.07 -11.16 -14.68
N SER A 113 7.11 -10.26 -14.59
CA SER A 113 7.18 -9.17 -13.61
C SER A 113 5.81 -8.90 -13.05
N PHE A 114 5.74 -8.79 -11.73
CA PHE A 114 4.54 -8.30 -11.07
C PHE A 114 4.59 -6.79 -11.01
N MET A 115 3.52 -6.15 -11.43
CA MET A 115 3.31 -4.72 -11.28
C MET A 115 2.03 -4.48 -10.51
N VAL A 116 2.04 -3.52 -9.59
CA VAL A 116 0.79 -3.11 -8.92
C VAL A 116 -0.03 -2.31 -9.92
N HIS A 117 -1.18 -2.82 -10.33
CA HIS A 117 -2.11 -2.13 -11.22
C HIS A 117 -2.88 -1.05 -10.47
N SER A 118 -3.46 -1.40 -9.32
CA SER A 118 -4.20 -0.45 -8.51
C SER A 118 -4.25 -0.86 -7.04
N VAL A 119 -4.37 0.14 -6.18
CA VAL A 119 -4.67 0.00 -4.75
C VAL A 119 -5.68 1.08 -4.41
N SER A 120 -6.86 0.67 -3.95
CA SER A 120 -7.92 1.62 -3.64
C SER A 120 -8.84 1.11 -2.54
N PHE A 121 -9.32 2.00 -1.69
CA PHE A 121 -10.41 1.67 -0.76
C PHE A 121 -11.73 1.53 -1.51
N THR A 122 -12.39 0.39 -1.38
CA THR A 122 -13.73 0.12 -1.94
C THR A 122 -14.82 0.81 -1.12
N ASP A 123 -14.62 0.91 0.19
CA ASP A 123 -15.39 1.76 1.09
C ASP A 123 -14.45 2.58 1.97
N TRP A 124 -14.91 3.74 2.41
CA TRP A 124 -14.16 4.62 3.30
C TRP A 124 -15.10 5.23 4.32
N ASN A 125 -15.15 4.63 5.50
CA ASN A 125 -16.07 5.02 6.57
C ASN A 125 -15.57 6.25 7.36
N GLY A 126 -14.55 6.93 6.83
CA GLY A 126 -13.96 8.12 7.43
C GLY A 126 -13.04 7.81 8.60
N ILE A 127 -12.64 8.87 9.29
CA ILE A 127 -11.64 8.83 10.36
C ILE A 127 -12.22 9.39 11.67
N ARG A 128 -11.56 9.06 12.77
CA ARG A 128 -11.71 9.69 14.08
C ARG A 128 -10.35 10.21 14.51
N ILE A 129 -10.28 11.46 14.93
CA ILE A 129 -9.05 12.03 15.48
C ILE A 129 -9.20 12.09 16.99
N ASN A 130 -8.33 11.40 17.71
CA ASN A 130 -8.30 11.48 19.16
C ASN A 130 -7.48 12.71 19.57
N GLY A 131 -8.08 13.60 20.35
CA GLY A 131 -7.36 14.75 20.89
C GLY A 131 -8.23 15.68 21.74
N LYS A 132 -7.59 16.36 22.69
CA LYS A 132 -8.21 17.41 23.52
C LYS A 132 -7.63 18.77 23.16
N GLY A 133 -8.38 19.85 23.37
CA GLY A 133 -7.89 21.24 23.26
C GLY A 133 -7.38 21.62 21.86
N PHE A 134 -6.05 21.71 21.70
CA PHE A 134 -5.38 22.15 20.46
C PHE A 134 -5.78 21.31 19.24
N MET A 135 -5.93 19.99 19.40
CA MET A 135 -6.32 19.10 18.30
C MET A 135 -7.74 19.37 17.79
N LEU A 136 -8.68 19.73 18.67
CA LEU A 136 -10.02 20.13 18.28
C LEU A 136 -10.01 21.44 17.48
N LYS A 137 -9.15 22.39 17.86
CA LYS A 137 -8.96 23.63 17.10
C LYS A 137 -8.38 23.35 15.72
N LEU A 138 -7.34 22.50 15.62
CA LEU A 138 -6.80 22.08 14.33
C LEU A 138 -7.86 21.40 13.47
N PHE A 139 -8.61 20.44 14.03
CA PHE A 139 -9.65 19.73 13.30
C PHE A 139 -10.70 20.66 12.67
N ARG A 140 -11.12 21.72 13.39
CA ARG A 140 -12.00 22.75 12.85
C ARG A 140 -11.36 23.52 11.70
N LEU A 141 -10.07 23.88 11.81
CA LEU A 141 -9.32 24.59 10.78
C LEU A 141 -9.08 23.77 9.51
N MET A 142 -9.12 22.44 9.59
CA MET A 142 -9.01 21.55 8.44
C MET A 142 -10.31 21.41 7.64
N GLY A 143 -11.36 22.17 7.98
CA GLY A 143 -12.65 22.13 7.29
C GLY A 143 -13.53 20.95 7.67
N GLY A 144 -13.32 20.36 8.86
CA GLY A 144 -14.01 19.15 9.29
C GLY A 144 -13.41 17.86 8.71
N SER A 145 -13.97 16.71 9.11
CA SER A 145 -13.36 15.39 8.84
C SER A 145 -13.13 15.08 7.37
N ASN A 146 -13.94 15.60 6.45
CA ASN A 146 -14.08 14.98 5.13
C ASN A 146 -12.92 15.28 4.18
N ALA A 147 -12.49 16.55 4.08
CA ALA A 147 -11.35 16.91 3.22
C ALA A 147 -10.05 16.27 3.73
N PHE A 148 -9.80 16.35 5.04
CA PHE A 148 -8.64 15.72 5.66
C PHE A 148 -8.68 14.18 5.55
N ALA A 149 -9.85 13.56 5.75
CA ALA A 149 -10.02 12.12 5.58
C ALA A 149 -9.75 11.67 4.14
N GLY A 150 -10.19 12.44 3.13
CA GLY A 150 -9.89 12.16 1.73
C GLY A 150 -8.39 12.21 1.42
N THR A 151 -7.67 13.18 1.99
CA THR A 151 -6.22 13.26 1.83
C THR A 151 -5.50 12.11 2.53
N ILE A 152 -5.90 11.78 3.76
CA ILE A 152 -5.39 10.63 4.50
C ILE A 152 -5.60 9.34 3.71
N ARG A 153 -6.81 9.11 3.19
CA ARG A 153 -7.13 7.95 2.33
C ARG A 153 -6.13 7.82 1.18
N ARG A 154 -5.94 8.88 0.39
CA ARG A 154 -5.02 8.88 -0.76
C ARG A 154 -3.57 8.61 -0.34
N CYS A 155 -3.14 9.18 0.78
CA CYS A 155 -1.78 8.96 1.32
C CYS A 155 -1.58 7.51 1.79
N VAL A 156 -2.60 6.89 2.39
CA VAL A 156 -2.57 5.47 2.77
C VAL A 156 -2.52 4.59 1.52
N GLU A 157 -3.41 4.81 0.54
CA GLU A 157 -3.43 4.07 -0.74
C GLU A 157 -2.05 4.14 -1.44
N LYS A 158 -1.47 5.34 -1.55
CA LYS A 158 -0.13 5.53 -2.13
C LYS A 158 0.96 4.83 -1.34
N THR A 159 0.91 4.87 -0.01
CA THR A 159 1.91 4.20 0.84
C THR A 159 1.82 2.69 0.66
N ILE A 160 0.62 2.12 0.68
CA ILE A 160 0.41 0.68 0.43
C ILE A 160 0.91 0.31 -0.97
N TYR A 161 0.54 1.08 -2.01
CA TYR A 161 1.03 0.88 -3.37
C TYR A 161 2.57 0.81 -3.44
N LYS A 162 3.26 1.77 -2.81
CA LYS A 162 4.73 1.81 -2.78
C LYS A 162 5.32 0.61 -2.03
N GLN A 163 4.71 0.20 -0.91
CA GLN A 163 5.19 -0.94 -0.13
C GLN A 163 5.01 -2.27 -0.85
N ILE A 164 3.88 -2.46 -1.55
CA ILE A 164 3.65 -3.66 -2.36
C ILE A 164 4.66 -3.70 -3.51
N ASN A 165 4.86 -2.61 -4.26
CA ASN A 165 5.88 -2.57 -5.32
C ASN A 165 7.28 -2.89 -4.77
N LYS A 166 7.68 -2.27 -3.66
CA LYS A 166 8.97 -2.55 -3.01
C LYS A 166 9.11 -4.01 -2.57
N ALA A 167 8.02 -4.65 -2.14
CA ALA A 167 8.02 -6.06 -1.80
C ALA A 167 8.18 -6.92 -3.06
N LEU A 168 7.43 -6.62 -4.12
CA LEU A 168 7.50 -7.34 -5.40
C LEU A 168 8.86 -7.20 -6.08
N ASP A 169 9.52 -6.05 -5.97
CA ASP A 169 10.89 -5.84 -6.47
C ASP A 169 11.91 -6.81 -5.84
N LYS A 170 11.65 -7.26 -4.60
CA LYS A 170 12.47 -8.26 -3.91
C LYS A 170 12.19 -9.70 -4.34
N PHE A 171 11.10 -9.94 -5.06
CA PHE A 171 10.72 -11.23 -5.60
C PHE A 171 10.80 -11.23 -7.13
N PRO A 172 12.02 -11.12 -7.71
CA PRO A 172 12.16 -11.34 -9.14
C PRO A 172 11.71 -12.78 -9.44
N PRO A 173 10.81 -13.00 -10.40
CA PRO A 173 10.22 -14.31 -10.65
C PRO A 173 11.18 -15.35 -11.24
N ASN A 174 12.46 -15.00 -11.35
CA ASN A 174 13.56 -15.92 -11.58
C ASN A 174 13.71 -16.94 -10.44
N MET A 175 13.18 -16.69 -9.23
CA MET A 175 13.18 -17.65 -8.13
C MET A 175 12.12 -18.77 -8.26
N LEU A 176 11.10 -18.61 -9.09
CA LEU A 176 10.05 -19.64 -9.27
C LEU A 176 10.35 -20.63 -10.40
N LEU A 177 11.33 -20.32 -11.27
CA LEU A 177 11.70 -21.16 -12.41
C LEU A 177 12.91 -22.06 -12.14
N THR A 178 13.79 -21.70 -11.20
CA THR A 178 14.98 -22.51 -10.87
C THR A 178 14.67 -23.72 -10.00
N SER A 179 13.56 -23.72 -9.24
CA SER A 179 13.18 -24.87 -8.40
C SER A 179 12.58 -26.04 -9.19
N ARG A 180 12.13 -25.84 -10.44
CA ARG A 180 11.63 -26.92 -11.31
C ARG A 180 12.67 -27.50 -12.26
N LEU A 181 13.77 -26.78 -12.55
CA LEU A 181 14.82 -27.29 -13.44
C LEU A 181 15.84 -28.18 -12.72
N THR A 182 15.90 -28.17 -11.39
CA THR A 182 16.76 -29.08 -10.61
C THR A 182 16.10 -30.40 -10.21
N GLN A 183 14.79 -30.59 -10.47
CA GLN A 183 14.09 -31.85 -10.22
C GLN A 183 13.88 -32.73 -11.47
N GLY A 184 14.39 -32.33 -12.64
CA GLY A 184 14.17 -33.02 -13.91
C GLY A 184 15.37 -33.73 -14.52
N HIS A 185 16.45 -33.97 -13.77
CA HIS A 185 17.70 -34.48 -14.38
C HIS A 185 18.42 -35.56 -13.58
N ILE A 186 17.72 -36.63 -13.20
CA ILE A 186 18.24 -37.99 -12.95
C ILE A 186 16.99 -38.89 -13.12
N GLU A 187 16.82 -39.82 -14.06
CA GLU A 187 17.67 -40.90 -14.53
C GLU A 187 17.25 -41.29 -15.97
N SER A 188 18.21 -41.36 -16.90
CA SER A 188 18.12 -42.30 -18.03
C SER A 188 19.53 -42.65 -18.51
N HIS A 189 20.15 -43.63 -17.86
CA HIS A 189 21.22 -44.42 -18.45
C HIS A 189 20.75 -45.87 -18.51
N GLY A 190 20.34 -46.27 -19.71
CA GLY A 190 20.31 -47.63 -20.21
C GLY A 190 21.06 -47.67 -21.52
#